data_AF-A0AAW8AQJ3-F1
#
_entry.id   AF-A0AAW8AQJ3-F1
#
_cell.length_a   1.000
_cell.length_b   1.000
_cell.length_c   1.000
_cell.angle_alpha   90.00
_cell.angle_beta   90.00
_cell.angle_gamma   90.00
#
_symmetry.space_group_name_H-M   'P 1'
#
loop_
_entity.id
_entity.type
_entity.pdbx_description
1 polymer ?
#
loop_
_entity_poly.entity_id
_entity_poly.type
_entity_poly.pdbx_seq_one_letter_code
_entity_poly.pdbx_strand_id
1 'polypeptide(L)'
;MKETSRENIGKRMAILLFEKGKGEVVTAPKINSELGNRFQISGAMTTPEASDTALLLRAGSLAAPMEIIEERTIGPSLGKENIEKGIA
;
A
#
# COMPACT_ATOMS: atom_id res chain seq x y z
N MET A 1 -8.42 15.58 -8.09
CA MET A 1 -9.05 14.56 -7.22
C MET A 1 -10.05 15.11 -6.21
N LYS A 2 -9.86 16.34 -5.68
CA LYS A 2 -10.85 17.00 -4.80
C LYS A 2 -12.26 17.10 -5.39
N GLU A 3 -12.39 17.70 -6.59
CA GLU A 3 -13.66 17.87 -7.31
C GLU A 3 -14.40 16.52 -7.49
N THR A 4 -13.71 15.56 -8.10
CA THR A 4 -14.25 14.23 -8.41
C THR A 4 -14.64 13.45 -7.16
N SER A 5 -13.90 13.62 -6.06
CA SER A 5 -14.23 12.91 -4.82
C SER A 5 -15.41 13.53 -4.10
N ARG A 6 -15.55 14.87 -4.15
CA ARG A 6 -16.67 15.60 -3.56
C ARG A 6 -18.00 15.19 -4.20
N GLU A 7 -18.01 14.99 -5.51
CA GLU A 7 -19.20 14.53 -6.27
C GLU A 7 -19.52 13.05 -6.07
N ASN A 8 -18.56 12.27 -5.54
CA ASN A 8 -18.69 10.83 -5.37
C ASN A 8 -18.65 10.40 -3.89
N ILE A 9 -18.84 11.33 -2.95
CA ILE A 9 -19.04 11.02 -1.53
C ILE A 9 -20.23 10.05 -1.39
N GLY A 10 -20.04 8.98 -0.64
CA GLY A 10 -21.03 7.94 -0.44
C GLY A 10 -21.03 6.84 -1.49
N LYS A 11 -20.27 6.97 -2.59
CA LYS A 11 -20.10 5.89 -3.58
C LYS A 11 -18.92 5.00 -3.21
N ARG A 12 -18.93 3.78 -3.76
CA ARG A 12 -17.80 2.84 -3.65
C ARG A 12 -16.73 3.24 -4.66
N MET A 13 -15.48 3.25 -4.22
CA MET A 13 -14.30 3.46 -5.03
C MET A 13 -13.51 2.15 -5.08
N ALA A 14 -13.28 1.61 -6.28
CA ALA A 14 -12.40 0.46 -6.44
C ALA A 14 -10.94 0.95 -6.50
N ILE A 15 -10.09 0.34 -5.68
CA ILE A 15 -8.65 0.51 -5.74
C ILE A 15 -8.09 -0.63 -6.59
N LEU A 16 -7.46 -0.24 -7.70
CA LEU A 16 -6.85 -1.17 -8.65
C LEU A 16 -5.34 -1.14 -8.48
N LEU A 17 -4.75 -2.29 -8.20
CA LEU A 17 -3.31 -2.47 -8.26
C LEU A 17 -2.94 -3.00 -9.64
N PHE A 18 -2.05 -2.29 -10.33
CA PHE A 18 -1.53 -2.73 -11.62
C PHE A 18 -0.16 -3.38 -11.43
N GLU A 19 -0.11 -4.69 -11.52
CA GLU A 19 1.15 -5.45 -11.54
C GLU A 19 1.30 -6.14 -12.88
N LYS A 20 2.46 -5.94 -13.53
CA LYS A 20 2.82 -6.62 -14.80
C LYS A 20 1.74 -6.51 -15.88
N GLY A 21 1.05 -5.36 -15.95
CA GLY A 21 -0.02 -5.11 -16.93
C GLY A 21 -1.37 -5.73 -16.58
N LYS A 22 -1.54 -6.38 -15.42
CA LYS A 22 -2.82 -6.88 -14.93
C LYS A 22 -3.33 -5.97 -13.80
N GLY A 23 -4.56 -5.49 -13.95
CA GLY A 23 -5.25 -4.74 -12.90
C GLY A 23 -6.00 -5.70 -11.97
N GLU A 24 -5.61 -5.73 -10.70
CA GLU A 24 -6.29 -6.50 -9.66
C GLU A 24 -7.07 -5.54 -8.74
N VAL A 25 -8.31 -5.89 -8.41
CA VAL A 25 -9.12 -5.12 -7.45
C VAL A 25 -8.68 -5.50 -6.04
N VAL A 26 -7.95 -4.61 -5.38
CA VAL A 26 -7.49 -4.83 -4.00
C VAL A 26 -8.66 -4.66 -3.04
N THR A 27 -9.45 -3.59 -3.20
CA THR A 27 -10.59 -3.31 -2.33
C THR A 27 -11.54 -2.29 -2.95
N ALA A 28 -12.79 -2.26 -2.48
CA ALA A 28 -13.83 -1.33 -2.95
C ALA A 28 -14.50 -0.55 -1.78
N PRO A 29 -13.75 0.27 -1.02
CA PRO A 29 -14.29 1.01 0.11
C PRO A 29 -15.24 2.13 -0.31
N LYS A 30 -16.08 2.56 0.64
CA LYS A 30 -16.94 3.73 0.50
C LYS A 30 -16.16 5.00 0.84
N ILE A 31 -16.30 6.04 0.00
CA ILE A 31 -15.75 7.37 0.26
C ILE A 31 -16.62 8.08 1.28
N ASN A 32 -16.07 8.46 2.44
CA ASN A 32 -16.81 9.20 3.47
C ASN A 32 -16.46 10.69 3.51
N SER A 33 -15.29 11.07 2.99
CA SER A 33 -14.87 12.46 2.90
C SER A 33 -14.10 12.73 1.61
N GLU A 34 -14.03 14.00 1.22
CA GLU A 34 -13.28 14.45 0.05
C GLU A 34 -11.82 13.96 0.10
N LEU A 35 -11.29 13.42 -1.01
CA LEU A 35 -9.87 13.13 -1.14
C LEU A 35 -9.07 14.42 -1.35
N GLY A 36 -8.72 15.05 -0.22
CA GLY A 36 -7.71 16.10 -0.10
C GLY A 36 -6.51 15.63 0.73
N ASN A 37 -5.84 16.55 1.44
CA ASN A 37 -4.71 16.20 2.34
C ASN A 37 -5.10 15.23 3.45
N ARG A 38 -6.39 15.17 3.79
CA ARG A 38 -6.94 14.28 4.80
C ARG A 38 -8.23 13.71 4.24
N PHE A 39 -8.27 12.39 4.09
CA PHE A 39 -9.42 11.69 3.55
C PHE A 39 -9.69 10.43 4.34
N GLN A 40 -10.96 10.03 4.38
CA GLN A 40 -11.40 8.83 5.09
C GLN A 40 -12.17 7.92 4.14
N ILE A 41 -11.69 6.68 4.06
CA ILE A 41 -12.35 5.57 3.37
C ILE A 41 -12.75 4.53 4.41
N SER A 42 -13.90 3.89 4.23
CA SER A 42 -14.37 2.80 5.09
C SER A 42 -14.83 1.61 4.25
N GLY A 43 -14.41 0.41 4.62
CA GLY A 43 -14.82 -0.84 3.98
C GLY A 43 -14.76 -2.00 4.97
N ALA A 44 -15.18 -3.19 4.52
CA ALA A 44 -15.01 -4.43 5.27
C ALA A 44 -13.56 -4.91 5.14
N MET A 45 -12.64 -4.22 5.81
CA MET A 45 -11.22 -4.53 5.83
C MET A 45 -10.78 -4.89 7.25
N THR A 46 -9.89 -5.86 7.35
CA THR A 46 -9.20 -6.19 8.60
C THR A 46 -8.14 -5.12 8.91
N THR A 47 -7.68 -5.03 10.16
CA THR A 47 -6.64 -4.06 10.57
C THR A 47 -5.34 -4.17 9.75
N PRO A 48 -4.85 -5.38 9.41
CA PRO A 48 -3.71 -5.54 8.50
C PRO A 48 -3.98 -4.98 7.11
N GLU A 49 -5.10 -5.38 6.48
CA GLU A 49 -5.47 -4.93 5.12
C GLU A 49 -5.64 -3.40 5.04
N ALA A 50 -6.18 -2.78 6.09
CA ALA A 50 -6.29 -1.33 6.18
C ALA A 50 -4.91 -0.64 6.19
N SER A 51 -3.92 -1.25 6.85
CA SER A 51 -2.56 -0.72 6.95
C SER A 51 -1.83 -0.83 5.62
N ASP A 52 -1.96 -1.96 4.94
CA ASP A 52 -1.39 -2.20 3.61
C ASP A 52 -2.02 -1.28 2.57
N THR A 53 -3.35 -1.13 2.61
CA THR A 53 -4.06 -0.19 1.72
C THR A 53 -3.59 1.25 1.96
N ALA A 54 -3.41 1.66 3.22
CA ALA A 54 -2.88 2.98 3.54
C ALA A 54 -1.43 3.14 3.06
N LEU A 55 -0.62 2.09 3.11
CA LEU A 55 0.74 2.09 2.57
C LEU A 55 0.72 2.27 1.04
N LEU A 56 -0.09 1.49 0.32
CA LEU A 56 -0.24 1.57 -1.13
C LEU A 56 -0.74 2.96 -1.58
N LEU A 57 -1.72 3.53 -0.88
CA LEU A 57 -2.23 4.87 -1.19
C LEU A 57 -1.20 5.98 -0.92
N ARG A 58 -0.35 5.83 0.11
CA ARG A 58 0.72 6.80 0.44
C ARG A 58 1.93 6.69 -0.48
N ALA A 59 2.31 5.46 -0.84
CA ALA A 59 3.36 5.21 -1.82
C ALA A 59 2.98 5.78 -3.21
N GLY A 60 1.68 6.02 -3.42
CA GLY A 60 1.12 6.43 -4.68
C GLY A 60 1.13 5.28 -5.68
N SER A 61 0.60 5.51 -6.88
CA SER A 61 0.91 4.61 -8.00
C SER A 61 2.42 4.71 -8.22
N LEU A 62 3.19 3.71 -7.79
CA LEU A 62 4.58 3.61 -8.22
C LEU A 62 4.57 3.52 -9.75
N ALA A 63 4.83 4.66 -10.39
CA ALA A 63 4.74 4.82 -11.84
C ALA A 63 5.98 4.23 -12.55
N ALA A 64 6.97 3.77 -11.79
CA ALA A 64 8.18 3.17 -12.31
C ALA A 64 8.08 1.64 -12.18
N PRO A 65 8.26 0.88 -13.28
CA PRO A 65 8.35 -0.57 -13.21
C PRO A 65 9.54 -0.94 -12.31
N MET A 66 9.25 -1.60 -11.19
CA MET A 66 10.27 -2.16 -10.32
C MET A 66 10.38 -3.65 -10.59
N GLU A 67 11.58 -4.10 -10.90
CA GLU A 67 11.91 -5.52 -10.97
C GLU A 67 12.60 -5.92 -9.67
N ILE A 68 12.08 -6.94 -8.99
CA ILE A 68 12.80 -7.57 -7.88
C ILE A 68 13.99 -8.32 -8.49
N ILE A 69 15.16 -7.69 -8.47
CA ILE A 69 16.40 -8.29 -8.99
C ILE A 69 17.00 -9.33 -8.03
N GLU A 70 16.69 -9.23 -6.73
CA GLU A 70 17.17 -10.15 -5.71
C GLU A 70 16.29 -10.06 -4.45
N GLU A 71 15.79 -11.19 -3.96
CA GLU A 71 15.15 -11.30 -2.65
C GLU A 71 16.11 -12.03 -1.70
N ARG A 72 16.66 -11.30 -0.71
CA ARG A 72 17.48 -11.88 0.34
C ARG A 72 16.76 -11.80 1.67
N THR A 73 16.32 -12.94 2.20
CA THR A 73 15.85 -13.04 3.58
C THR A 73 17.06 -12.98 4.52
N ILE A 74 17.35 -11.79 5.05
CA ILE A 74 18.37 -11.65 6.09
C ILE A 74 17.72 -12.01 7.43
N GLY A 75 17.98 -13.24 7.88
CA GLY A 75 17.52 -13.71 9.19
C GLY A 75 18.26 -13.01 10.34
N PRO A 76 17.63 -12.84 11.52
CA PRO A 76 18.27 -12.25 12.71
C PRO A 76 19.58 -12.94 13.13
N SER A 77 19.76 -14.20 12.75
CA SER A 77 20.98 -14.99 12.98
C SER A 77 22.22 -14.41 12.31
N LEU A 78 22.12 -13.89 11.09
CA LEU A 78 23.24 -13.27 10.37
C LEU A 78 23.70 -11.97 11.04
N GLY A 79 22.78 -11.24 11.68
CA GLY A 79 23.11 -10.07 12.48
C GLY A 79 23.91 -10.41 13.73
N LYS A 80 23.50 -11.47 14.45
CA LYS A 80 24.23 -11.96 15.63
C LYS A 80 25.64 -12.44 15.28
N GLU A 81 25.77 -13.23 14.22
CA GLU A 81 27.06 -13.79 13.79
C GLU A 81 28.03 -12.70 13.28
N ASN A 82 27.52 -11.66 12.62
CA ASN A 82 28.33 -10.51 12.19
C ASN A 82 28.82 -9.64 13.35
N ILE A 83 28.04 -9.51 14.43
CA ILE A 83 28.46 -8.80 15.65
C ILE A 83 29.55 -9.61 16.37
N GLU A 84 29.38 -10.93 16.50
CA GLU A 84 30.40 -11.81 17.11
C GLU A 84 31.72 -11.81 16.32
N LYS A 85 31.66 -11.84 14.99
CA LYS A 85 32.86 -11.76 14.13
C LYS A 85 33.50 -10.38 14.05
N GLY A 86 32.75 -9.31 14.36
CA GLY A 86 33.25 -7.93 14.33
C GLY A 86 33.92 -7.46 15.63
N ILE A 87 33.78 -8.21 16.73
CA ILE A 87 34.40 -7.95 18.03
C ILE A 87 35.70 -8.77 18.23
N ALA A 88 36.01 -9.69 17.31
CA ALA A 88 37.23 -10.51 17.31
C ALA A 88 38.43 -9.80 16.67
#